data_AF-A0A316GS54-F1
#
_entry.id   AF-A0A316GS54-F1
#
_cell.length_a   1.000
_cell.length_b   1.000
_cell.length_c   1.000
_cell.angle_alpha   90.00
_cell.angle_beta   90.00
_cell.angle_gamma   90.00
#
_symmetry.space_group_name_H-M   'P 1'
#
loop_
_entity.id
_entity.type
_entity.pdbx_description
1 polymer ?
#
loop_
_entity_poly.entity_id
_entity_poly.type
_entity_poly.pdbx_seq_one_letter_code
_entity_poly.pdbx_strand_id
1 'polypeptide(L)'
;MPPLSLLALRYLAWLIGLRVLFGLLVQVAGLPNSAATGVILAAAPLTDVGMQAVRRATRALHLKDWAAIWGLCLSIFITVQVILPVIFLAPMRALLADPEGLRQVALLIAPTAAMMALFLWIGQRSVKGPGRPGN
;
A
#
# COMPACT_ATOMS: atom_id res chain seq x y z
N MET A 1 -15.99 -3.93 -13.20
CA MET A 1 -14.79 -3.60 -12.39
C MET A 1 -14.85 -4.39 -11.10
N PRO A 2 -13.74 -4.87 -10.53
CA PRO A 2 -13.76 -5.53 -9.23
C PRO A 2 -14.29 -4.55 -8.17
N PRO A 3 -14.97 -5.05 -7.13
CA PRO A 3 -15.48 -4.21 -6.05
C PRO A 3 -14.32 -3.55 -5.30
N LEU A 4 -14.14 -2.24 -5.53
CA LEU A 4 -13.03 -1.46 -4.97
C LEU A 4 -13.06 -1.41 -3.44
N SER A 5 -14.25 -1.41 -2.84
CA SER A 5 -14.44 -1.45 -1.38
C SER A 5 -13.82 -2.70 -0.74
N LEU A 6 -13.96 -3.86 -1.38
CA LEU A 6 -13.38 -5.12 -0.87
C LEU A 6 -11.86 -5.13 -1.01
N LEU A 7 -11.32 -4.56 -2.09
CA LEU A 7 -9.87 -4.42 -2.27
C LEU A 7 -9.29 -3.44 -1.25
N ALA A 8 -9.97 -2.32 -1.00
CA ALA A 8 -9.61 -1.35 0.02
C ALA A 8 -9.59 -1.95 1.43
N LEU A 9 -10.66 -2.64 1.83
CA LEU A 9 -10.74 -3.29 3.14
C LEU A 9 -9.64 -4.33 3.31
N ARG A 10 -9.36 -5.11 2.26
CA ARG A 10 -8.30 -6.11 2.27
C ARG A 10 -6.92 -5.47 2.41
N TYR A 11 -6.66 -4.39 1.68
CA TYR A 11 -5.42 -3.64 1.82
C TYR A 11 -5.28 -3.04 3.22
N LEU A 12 -6.35 -2.45 3.77
CA LEU A 12 -6.36 -1.90 5.12
C LEU A 12 -6.09 -2.97 6.18
N ALA A 13 -6.71 -4.14 6.06
CA ALA A 13 -6.48 -5.27 6.97
C ALA A 13 -5.01 -5.73 6.94
N TRP A 14 -4.42 -5.81 5.74
CA TRP A 14 -2.99 -6.11 5.60
C TRP A 14 -2.10 -5.02 6.22
N LEU A 15 -2.42 -3.74 5.95
CA LEU A 15 -1.64 -2.62 6.44
C LEU A 15 -1.60 -2.60 7.97
N ILE A 16 -2.75 -2.80 8.62
CA ILE A 16 -2.84 -2.85 10.08
C ILE A 16 -2.18 -4.13 10.61
N GLY A 17 -2.50 -5.29 10.03
CA GLY A 17 -1.98 -6.58 10.48
C GLY A 17 -0.46 -6.67 10.43
N LEU A 18 0.16 -6.24 9.32
CA LEU A 18 1.61 -6.21 9.18
C LEU A 18 2.26 -5.18 10.12
N ARG A 19 1.61 -4.04 10.38
CA ARG A 19 2.12 -3.04 11.32
C ARG A 19 2.20 -3.61 12.73
N VAL A 20 1.15 -4.29 13.17
CA VAL A 20 1.09 -4.94 14.49
C VAL A 20 2.10 -6.07 14.57
N LEU A 21 2.11 -6.98 13.58
CA LEU A 21 3.04 -8.11 13.55
C LEU A 21 4.50 -7.64 13.55
N PHE A 22 4.84 -6.65 12.72
CA PHE A 22 6.19 -6.11 12.68
C PHE A 22 6.56 -5.38 13.96
N GLY A 23 5.64 -4.62 14.56
CA GLY A 23 5.86 -3.99 15.87
C GLY A 23 6.22 -5.01 16.96
N LEU A 24 5.52 -6.14 17.00
CA LEU A 24 5.83 -7.25 17.91
C LEU A 24 7.20 -7.87 17.61
N LEU A 25 7.52 -8.10 16.33
CA LEU A 25 8.82 -8.65 15.95
C LEU A 25 9.99 -7.72 16.29
N VAL A 26 9.82 -6.41 16.14
CA VAL A 26 10.83 -5.42 16.54
C VAL A 26 11.06 -5.49 18.05
N GLN A 27 9.99 -5.62 18.85
CA GLN A 27 10.11 -5.68 20.32
C GLN A 27 10.71 -7.00 20.81
N VAL A 28 10.32 -8.14 20.21
CA VAL A 28 10.72 -9.48 20.68
C VAL A 28 12.06 -9.93 20.11
N ALA A 29 12.31 -9.69 18.82
CA ALA A 29 13.48 -10.16 18.11
C ALA A 29 14.54 -9.07 17.85
N GLY A 30 14.30 -7.84 18.31
CA GLY A 30 15.23 -6.73 18.14
C GLY A 30 15.48 -6.35 16.67
N LEU A 31 14.51 -6.60 15.78
CA LEU A 31 14.68 -6.33 14.36
C LEU A 31 14.91 -4.83 14.11
N PRO A 32 15.82 -4.47 13.19
CA PRO A 32 16.07 -3.09 12.84
C PRO A 32 14.84 -2.47 12.17
N ASN A 33 14.26 -1.45 12.79
CA ASN A 33 13.13 -0.70 12.24
C ASN A 33 13.64 0.36 11.26
N SER A 34 13.90 -0.06 10.02
CA SER A 34 14.35 0.84 8.95
C SER A 34 13.18 1.36 8.11
N ALA A 35 13.36 2.55 7.53
CA ALA A 35 12.39 3.13 6.58
C ALA A 35 12.11 2.20 5.39
N ALA A 36 13.14 1.50 4.89
CA ALA A 36 13.00 0.52 3.81
C ALA A 36 12.05 -0.63 4.18
N THR A 37 12.11 -1.10 5.43
CA THR A 37 11.19 -2.14 5.91
C THR A 37 9.75 -1.64 5.95
N GLY A 38 9.54 -0.39 6.38
CA GLY A 38 8.21 0.25 6.34
C GLY A 38 7.65 0.36 4.93
N VAL A 39 8.47 0.77 3.96
CA VAL A 39 8.11 0.85 2.53
C VAL A 39 7.69 -0.52 2.01
N ILE A 40 8.48 -1.56 2.27
CA ILE A 40 8.20 -2.93 1.80
C ILE A 40 6.93 -3.48 2.44
N LEU A 41 6.74 -3.33 3.75
CA LEU A 41 5.56 -3.82 4.46
C LEU A 41 4.27 -3.13 4.00
N ALA A 42 4.35 -1.85 3.64
CA ALA A 42 3.21 -1.14 3.06
C ALA A 42 2.91 -1.58 1.62
N ALA A 43 3.94 -1.87 0.82
CA ALA A 43 3.79 -2.16 -0.60
C ALA A 43 3.52 -3.64 -0.92
N ALA A 44 4.09 -4.59 -0.17
CA ALA A 44 3.97 -6.02 -0.42
C ALA A 44 2.53 -6.55 -0.53
N PRO A 45 1.56 -6.07 0.29
CA PRO A 45 0.15 -6.45 0.14
C PRO A 45 -0.45 -6.17 -1.24
N LEU A 46 0.12 -5.26 -2.03
CA LEU A 46 -0.43 -4.93 -3.35
C LEU A 46 -0.29 -6.07 -4.35
N THR A 47 0.61 -7.02 -4.13
CA THR A 47 0.64 -8.24 -4.94
C THR A 47 -0.64 -9.04 -4.74
N ASP A 48 -1.05 -9.25 -3.50
CA ASP A 48 -2.30 -9.94 -3.18
C ASP A 48 -3.54 -9.15 -3.64
N VAL A 49 -3.55 -7.82 -3.46
CA VAL A 49 -4.60 -6.95 -4.01
C VAL A 49 -4.68 -7.07 -5.52
N GLY A 50 -3.53 -7.07 -6.22
CA GLY A 50 -3.45 -7.23 -7.67
C GLY A 50 -3.98 -8.59 -8.14
N MET A 51 -3.59 -9.68 -7.46
CA MET A 51 -4.10 -11.01 -7.73
C MET A 51 -5.62 -11.08 -7.55
N GLN A 52 -6.15 -10.51 -6.47
CA GLN A 52 -7.59 -10.49 -6.20
C GLN A 52 -8.35 -9.60 -7.19
N ALA A 53 -7.78 -8.48 -7.60
CA ALA A 53 -8.36 -7.61 -8.62
C ALA A 53 -8.54 -8.36 -9.94
N VAL A 54 -7.53 -9.15 -10.36
CA VAL A 54 -7.62 -10.00 -11.56
C VAL A 54 -8.68 -11.09 -11.40
N ARG A 55 -8.67 -11.83 -10.28
CA ARG A 55 -9.62 -12.96 -10.04
C ARG A 55 -11.08 -12.51 -10.00
N ARG A 56 -11.33 -11.30 -9.50
CA ARG A 56 -12.69 -10.75 -9.31
C ARG A 56 -13.12 -9.83 -10.46
N ALA A 57 -12.28 -9.63 -11.47
CA ALA A 57 -12.62 -8.80 -12.60
C ALA A 57 -13.58 -9.57 -13.53
N THR A 58 -14.67 -8.92 -13.93
CA THR A 58 -15.61 -9.44 -14.94
C THR A 58 -15.17 -9.16 -16.38
N ARG A 59 -14.17 -8.29 -16.56
CA ARG A 59 -13.58 -7.91 -17.85
C ARG A 59 -12.07 -7.68 -17.69
N ALA A 60 -11.33 -7.66 -18.80
CA ALA A 60 -9.94 -7.22 -18.77
C ALA A 60 -9.82 -5.80 -18.17
N LEU A 61 -8.89 -5.64 -17.24
CA LEU A 61 -8.61 -4.36 -16.57
C LEU A 61 -7.68 -3.52 -17.45
N HIS A 62 -8.09 -2.28 -17.71
CA HIS A 62 -7.30 -1.30 -18.45
C HIS A 62 -6.42 -0.49 -17.49
N LEU A 63 -5.50 0.31 -18.04
CA LEU A 63 -4.59 1.14 -17.25
C LEU A 63 -5.34 2.06 -16.27
N LYS A 64 -6.49 2.61 -16.67
CA LYS A 64 -7.34 3.43 -15.80
C LYS A 64 -7.85 2.68 -14.56
N ASP A 65 -8.20 1.39 -14.72
CA ASP A 65 -8.69 0.56 -13.62
C ASP A 65 -7.55 0.29 -12.61
N TRP A 66 -6.34 0.05 -13.12
CA TRP A 66 -5.13 -0.14 -12.30
C TRP A 66 -4.71 1.13 -11.58
N ALA A 67 -4.76 2.28 -12.26
CA ALA A 67 -4.49 3.58 -11.64
C ALA A 67 -5.49 3.88 -10.51
N ALA A 68 -6.77 3.51 -10.67
CA ALA A 68 -7.77 3.67 -9.62
C ALA A 68 -7.49 2.77 -8.41
N ILE A 69 -7.13 1.50 -8.62
CA ILE A 69 -6.77 0.57 -7.53
C ILE A 69 -5.51 1.06 -6.80
N TRP A 70 -4.49 1.46 -7.56
CA TRP A 70 -3.25 2.00 -6.99
C TRP A 70 -3.51 3.28 -6.20
N GLY A 71 -4.24 4.24 -6.76
CA GLY A 71 -4.57 5.50 -6.12
C GLY A 71 -5.40 5.30 -4.84
N LEU A 72 -6.32 4.34 -4.83
CA LEU A 72 -7.09 3.97 -3.65
C LEU A 72 -6.21 3.36 -2.55
N CYS A 73 -5.28 2.46 -2.90
CA CYS A 73 -4.38 1.90 -1.90
C CYS A 73 -3.42 2.98 -1.36
N LEU A 74 -2.90 3.84 -2.24
CA LEU A 74 -2.02 4.94 -1.85
C LEU A 74 -2.74 5.96 -0.95
N SER A 75 -4.00 6.29 -1.26
CA SER A 75 -4.78 7.19 -0.41
C SER A 75 -5.06 6.60 0.96
N ILE A 76 -5.34 5.29 1.05
CA ILE A 76 -5.45 4.59 2.34
C ILE A 76 -4.12 4.66 3.11
N PHE A 77 -3.00 4.38 2.45
CA PHE A 77 -1.67 4.48 3.08
C PHE A 77 -1.41 5.88 3.65
N ILE A 78 -1.58 6.92 2.83
CA ILE A 78 -1.37 8.31 3.25
C ILE A 78 -2.35 8.68 4.38
N THR A 79 -3.61 8.26 4.27
CA THR A 79 -4.62 8.55 5.29
C THR A 79 -4.22 7.95 6.63
N VAL A 80 -3.85 6.67 6.66
CA VAL A 80 -3.53 5.94 7.89
C VAL A 80 -2.18 6.36 8.48
N GLN A 81 -1.17 6.62 7.64
CA GLN A 81 0.20 6.85 8.10
C GLN A 81 0.57 8.32 8.25
N VAL A 82 -0.17 9.23 7.61
CA VAL A 82 0.14 10.68 7.63
C VAL A 82 -1.04 11.47 8.17
N ILE A 83 -2.21 11.39 7.53
CA ILE A 83 -3.35 12.24 7.88
C ILE A 83 -3.86 11.94 9.30
N LEU A 84 -4.08 10.66 9.61
CA LEU A 84 -4.56 10.25 10.93
C LEU A 84 -3.60 10.67 12.05
N PRO A 85 -2.29 10.37 11.97
CA PRO A 85 -1.33 10.83 12.98
C PRO A 85 -1.26 12.36 13.10
N VAL A 86 -1.39 13.11 12.01
CA VAL A 86 -1.40 14.58 12.05
C VAL A 86 -2.62 15.12 12.80
N ILE A 87 -3.79 14.50 12.62
CA ILE A 87 -5.01 14.91 13.34
C ILE A 87 -4.86 14.64 14.85
N PHE A 88 -4.32 13.49 15.23
CA PHE A 88 -4.29 13.05 16.64
C PHE A 88 -3.02 13.45 17.41
N LEU A 89 -1.88 13.63 16.75
CA LEU A 89 -0.57 13.83 17.38
C LEU A 89 -0.02 15.23 17.07
N ALA A 90 0.12 16.06 18.10
CA ALA A 90 0.76 17.37 18.00
C ALA A 90 2.18 17.34 17.40
N PRO A 91 3.06 16.36 17.73
CA PRO A 91 4.39 16.28 17.12
C PRO A 91 4.37 16.11 15.59
N MET A 92 3.40 15.39 15.05
CA MET A 92 3.28 15.21 13.59
C MET A 92 2.83 16.48 12.88
N ARG A 93 2.02 17.32 13.54
CA ARG A 93 1.68 18.65 13.01
C ARG A 93 2.90 19.56 12.95
N ALA A 94 3.73 19.57 14.00
CA ALA A 94 4.96 20.34 14.01
C ALA A 94 5.95 19.87 12.94
N LEU A 95 6.04 18.55 12.72
CA LEU A 95 6.92 17.97 11.70
C LEU A 95 6.50 18.36 10.27
N LEU A 96 5.20 18.49 9.98
CA LEU A 96 4.73 18.96 8.67
C LEU A 96 4.83 20.48 8.47
N ALA A 97 4.95 21.25 9.56
CA ALA A 97 5.15 22.70 9.48
C ALA A 97 6.61 23.07 9.14
N ASP A 98 7.55 22.13 9.32
CA ASP A 98 8.96 22.28 8.98
C ASP A 98 9.24 21.76 7.55
N PRO A 99 9.90 22.54 6.66
CA PRO A 99 10.33 22.09 5.34
C PRO A 99 11.11 20.77 5.35
N GLU A 100 11.95 20.51 6.37
CA GLU A 100 12.74 19.28 6.43
C GLU A 100 11.88 18.08 6.83
N GLY A 101 10.93 18.25 7.76
CA GLY A 101 9.98 17.19 8.10
C GLY A 101 9.04 16.85 6.94
N LEU A 102 8.61 17.85 6.17
CA LEU A 102 7.83 17.65 4.95
C LEU A 102 8.64 16.87 3.90
N ARG A 103 9.94 17.18 3.74
CA ARG A 103 10.85 16.42 2.87
C ARG A 103 10.97 14.96 3.31
N GLN A 104 11.08 14.68 4.60
CA GLN A 104 11.14 13.30 5.12
C GLN A 104 9.86 12.53 4.82
N VAL A 105 8.70 13.15 4.98
CA VAL A 105 7.41 12.53 4.64
C VAL A 105 7.32 12.27 3.14
N ALA A 106 7.75 13.21 2.29
CA ALA A 106 7.80 13.01 0.85
C ALA A 106 8.74 11.85 0.45
N LEU A 107 9.91 11.76 1.10
CA LEU A 107 10.87 10.67 0.92
C LEU A 107 10.35 9.31 1.41
N LEU A 108 9.31 9.27 2.25
CA LEU A 108 8.61 8.03 2.59
C LEU A 108 7.53 7.70 1.55
N ILE A 109 6.73 8.70 1.15
CA ILE A 109 5.58 8.50 0.25
C ILE A 109 6.04 8.11 -1.15
N ALA A 110 7.02 8.81 -1.73
CA ALA A 110 7.46 8.59 -3.11
C ALA A 110 7.96 7.14 -3.36
N PRO A 111 8.92 6.59 -2.59
CA PRO A 111 9.36 5.21 -2.79
C PRO A 111 8.26 4.19 -2.44
N THR A 112 7.40 4.48 -1.45
CA THR A 112 6.25 3.62 -1.16
C THR A 112 5.31 3.55 -2.35
N ALA A 113 4.95 4.69 -2.94
CA ALA A 113 4.09 4.78 -4.11
C ALA A 113 4.67 4.03 -5.31
N ALA A 114 5.99 4.13 -5.53
CA ALA A 114 6.69 3.40 -6.58
C ALA A 114 6.70 1.88 -6.33
N MET A 115 7.00 1.44 -5.11
CA MET A 115 6.95 0.02 -4.76
C MET A 115 5.55 -0.55 -4.82
N MET A 116 4.55 0.22 -4.40
CA MET A 116 3.14 -0.14 -4.53
C MET A 116 2.78 -0.44 -5.98
N ALA A 117 3.19 0.41 -6.93
CA ALA A 117 2.97 0.18 -8.36
C ALA A 117 3.66 -1.11 -8.84
N LEU A 118 4.90 -1.36 -8.40
CA LEU A 118 5.66 -2.55 -8.75
C LEU A 118 5.00 -3.83 -8.22
N PHE A 119 4.63 -3.89 -6.93
CA PHE A 119 3.98 -5.07 -6.35
C PHE A 119 2.59 -5.31 -6.95
N LEU A 120 1.85 -4.26 -7.30
CA LEU A 120 0.57 -4.38 -7.99
C LEU A 120 0.74 -5.00 -9.38
N TRP A 121 1.76 -4.54 -10.13
CA TRP A 121 2.11 -5.09 -11.43
C TRP A 121 2.56 -6.56 -11.35
N ILE A 122 3.32 -6.94 -10.30
CA ILE A 122 3.66 -8.34 -10.02
C ILE A 122 2.37 -9.15 -9.81
N GLY A 123 1.47 -8.68 -8.93
CA GLY A 123 0.20 -9.34 -8.63
C GLY A 123 -0.68 -9.55 -9.85
N GLN A 124 -0.74 -8.57 -10.75
CA GLN A 124 -1.44 -8.67 -12.02
C GLN A 124 -0.90 -9.82 -12.91
N ARG A 125 0.41 -10.07 -12.87
CA ARG A 125 1.06 -11.10 -13.70
C ARG A 125 1.04 -12.49 -13.08
N SER A 126 0.92 -12.57 -11.75
CA SER A 126 0.87 -13.85 -11.02
C SER A 126 -0.41 -14.66 -11.25
N VAL A 127 -1.45 -14.08 -11.86
CA VAL A 127 -2.74 -14.76 -12.09
C VAL A 127 -3.18 -14.61 -13.54
N LYS A 128 -3.73 -15.70 -14.12
CA LYS A 128 -4.42 -15.65 -15.41
C LYS A 128 -5.77 -14.92 -15.25
N GLY A 129 -5.93 -13.80 -15.94
CA GLY A 129 -7.15 -13.01 -15.94
C GLY A 129 -8.08 -13.31 -17.12
N PRO A 130 -9.31 -12.80 -17.09
CA PRO A 130 -10.23 -12.89 -18.22
C PRO A 130 -9.61 -12.24 -19.47
N GLY A 131 -9.47 -13.00 -20.57
CA GLY A 131 -8.95 -12.51 -21.85
C GLY A 131 -7.50 -12.89 -22.19
N ARG A 132 -6.81 -13.70 -21.38
CA ARG A 132 -5.58 -14.38 -21.83
C ARG A 132 -5.94 -15.70 -22.54
N PRO A 133 -5.62 -15.89 -23.83
CA PRO A 133 -5.82 -17.18 -24.48
C PRO A 133 -5.05 -18.27 -23.73
N GLY A 134 -5.68 -19.42 -23.53
CA GLY A 134 -5.01 -20.61 -23.03
C GLY A 134 -3.96 -21.08 -24.03
N ASN A 135 -2.83 -21.56 -23.52
CA ASN A 135 -2.03 -22.53 -24.28
C ASN A 135 -2.83 -23.82 -24.38
#